data_AF-A0A946K352-F1
#
_entry.id   AF-A0A946K352-F1
#
_cell.length_a   1.000
_cell.length_b   1.000
_cell.length_c   1.000
_cell.angle_alpha   90.00
_cell.angle_beta   90.00
_cell.angle_gamma   90.00
#
_symmetry.space_group_name_H-M   'P 1'
#
loop_
_entity.id
_entity.type
_entity.pdbx_description
1 polymer ?
#
loop_
_entity_poly.entity_id
_entity_poly.type
_entity_poly.pdbx_seq_one_letter_code
_entity_poly.pdbx_strand_id
1 'polypeptide(L)'
;MNAISRSWNITKLTFTVIGQDKEMLLFPFFASIASILYVAAILLPSGLLQALSESDAAGAEAVWGVTEYTILFVVYLGLSFIATFFNVCVVYTTKTRFEGGDATFMDSIRFGMSKTVIIFQWSLLAATIGLLLAMLERFALRLGGIGKIVVNLIRSVLGLAWSVLTLFVVPVLVYENVSPLEAVRRSKDILKKTWGESLVRAFGLGLIQFVCILAVIGVTLGLGILVPQGPGGLVVMALGAICLLGVFLVFNVANTIFNTALYVYASTGKEPAVFDAEVLVNAFEAKG
;
A
#
# COMPACT_ATOMS: atom_id res chain seq x y z
N MET A 1 -13.41 -14.32 -18.80
CA MET A 1 -14.04 -13.39 -17.84
C MET A 1 -13.61 -11.97 -18.19
N ASN A 2 -14.52 -11.00 -18.20
CA ASN A 2 -14.16 -9.58 -18.41
C ASN A 2 -13.44 -9.04 -17.16
N ALA A 3 -12.59 -8.03 -17.33
CA ALA A 3 -11.74 -7.49 -16.25
C ALA A 3 -12.53 -7.18 -14.95
N ILE A 4 -13.70 -6.54 -15.08
CA ILE A 4 -14.59 -6.20 -13.96
C ILE A 4 -15.04 -7.45 -13.19
N SER A 5 -15.48 -8.49 -13.90
CA SER A 5 -15.96 -9.73 -13.28
C SER A 5 -14.86 -10.46 -12.50
N ARG A 6 -13.61 -10.43 -13.01
CA ARG A 6 -12.44 -10.98 -12.33
C ARG A 6 -12.11 -10.16 -11.08
N SER A 7 -12.02 -8.84 -11.22
CA SER A 7 -11.80 -7.91 -10.10
C SER A 7 -12.82 -8.11 -8.98
N TRP A 8 -14.09 -8.27 -9.34
CA TRP A 8 -15.17 -8.56 -8.40
C TRP A 8 -15.02 -9.92 -7.72
N ASN A 9 -14.68 -10.97 -8.48
CA ASN A 9 -14.48 -12.30 -7.91
C ASN A 9 -13.31 -12.33 -6.92
N ILE A 10 -12.15 -11.76 -7.30
CA ILE A 10 -10.98 -11.64 -6.43
C ILE A 10 -11.34 -10.88 -5.15
N THR A 11 -12.07 -9.76 -5.27
CA THR A 11 -12.51 -8.99 -4.11
C THR A 11 -13.38 -9.82 -3.17
N LYS A 12 -14.36 -10.56 -3.70
CA LYS A 12 -15.22 -11.44 -2.89
C LYS A 12 -14.42 -12.51 -2.16
N LEU A 13 -13.55 -13.24 -2.86
CA LEU A 13 -12.76 -14.31 -2.25
C LEU A 13 -11.90 -13.75 -1.11
N THR A 14 -11.29 -12.60 -1.34
CA THR A 14 -10.46 -11.95 -0.32
C THR A 14 -11.30 -11.46 0.86
N PHE A 15 -12.49 -10.93 0.61
CA PHE A 15 -13.42 -10.51 1.67
C PHE A 15 -14.00 -11.70 2.44
N THR A 16 -14.16 -12.86 1.80
CA THR A 16 -14.50 -14.11 2.48
C THR A 16 -13.41 -14.52 3.47
N VAL A 17 -12.13 -14.43 3.06
CA VAL A 17 -11.00 -14.69 3.96
C VAL A 17 -10.98 -13.71 5.14
N ILE A 18 -11.18 -12.41 4.88
CA ILE A 18 -11.29 -11.40 5.95
C ILE A 18 -12.51 -11.65 6.86
N GLY A 19 -13.62 -12.11 6.28
CA GLY A 19 -14.84 -12.42 7.02
C GLY A 19 -14.70 -13.63 7.95
N GLN A 20 -13.85 -14.60 7.56
CA GLN A 20 -13.49 -15.75 8.39
C GLN A 20 -12.58 -15.35 9.56
N ASP A 21 -11.72 -14.34 9.38
CA ASP A 21 -10.80 -13.86 10.40
C ASP A 21 -10.74 -12.33 10.45
N LYS A 22 -11.61 -11.75 11.29
CA LYS A 22 -11.69 -10.30 11.49
C LYS A 22 -10.47 -9.74 12.24
N GLU A 23 -9.65 -10.58 12.88
CA GLU A 23 -8.44 -10.12 13.57
C GLU A 23 -7.43 -9.53 12.57
N MET A 24 -7.47 -9.95 11.30
CA MET A 24 -6.63 -9.39 10.24
C MET A 24 -6.83 -7.88 10.03
N LEU A 25 -8.00 -7.32 10.37
CA LEU A 25 -8.28 -5.90 10.28
C LEU A 25 -7.67 -5.08 11.43
N LEU A 26 -7.23 -5.73 12.51
CA LEU A 26 -6.52 -5.06 13.60
C LEU A 26 -5.15 -4.57 13.14
N PHE A 27 -4.46 -5.31 12.27
CA PHE A 27 -3.14 -4.93 11.77
C PHE A 27 -3.13 -3.56 11.06
N PRO A 28 -3.93 -3.31 10.01
CA PRO A 28 -3.94 -2.00 9.35
C PRO A 28 -4.49 -0.90 10.28
N PHE A 29 -5.40 -1.24 11.20
CA PHE A 29 -5.92 -0.29 12.19
C PHE A 29 -4.81 0.22 13.11
N PHE A 30 -4.06 -0.68 13.75
CA PHE A 30 -2.92 -0.31 14.59
C PHE A 30 -1.78 0.33 13.76
N ALA A 31 -1.57 -0.11 12.52
CA ALA A 31 -0.62 0.53 11.61
C ALA A 31 -0.98 2.00 11.35
N SER A 32 -2.26 2.30 11.13
CA SER A 32 -2.71 3.67 10.86
C SER A 32 -2.57 4.57 12.10
N ILE A 33 -2.94 4.08 13.28
CA ILE A 33 -2.72 4.80 14.55
C ILE A 33 -1.23 5.05 14.78
N ALA A 34 -0.40 4.01 14.68
CA ALA A 34 1.04 4.13 14.87
C ALA A 34 1.66 5.12 13.87
N SER A 35 1.21 5.09 12.61
CA SER A 35 1.67 6.01 11.56
C SER A 35 1.29 7.46 11.85
N ILE A 36 0.05 7.70 12.29
CA ILE A 36 -0.42 9.06 12.67
C ILE A 36 0.37 9.58 13.86
N LEU A 37 0.53 8.77 14.92
CA LEU A 37 1.30 9.15 16.10
C LEU A 37 2.76 9.42 15.76
N TYR A 38 3.35 8.58 14.91
CA TYR A 38 4.73 8.76 14.45
C TYR A 38 4.90 10.07 13.67
N VAL A 39 4.03 10.33 12.69
CA VAL A 39 4.06 11.58 11.90
C VAL A 39 3.85 12.79 12.80
N ALA A 40 2.89 12.75 13.73
CA ALA A 40 2.66 13.83 14.68
C ALA A 40 3.89 14.08 15.57
N ALA A 41 4.53 13.02 16.07
CA ALA A 41 5.72 13.12 16.93
C ALA A 41 6.93 13.74 16.21
N ILE A 42 7.04 13.59 14.88
CA ILE A 42 8.13 14.17 14.09
C ILE A 42 7.80 15.56 13.55
N LEU A 43 6.58 15.76 13.01
CA LEU A 43 6.21 16.99 12.31
C LEU A 43 5.82 18.14 13.25
N LEU A 44 5.16 17.86 14.39
CA LEU A 44 4.75 18.91 15.32
C LEU A 44 5.95 19.66 15.94
N PRO A 45 6.98 18.99 16.48
CA PRO A 45 8.12 19.70 17.07
C PRO A 45 9.12 20.24 16.04
N SER A 46 9.11 19.75 14.80
CA SER A 46 10.07 20.19 13.78
C SER A 46 9.74 21.57 13.17
N GLY A 47 8.56 22.13 13.45
CA GLY A 47 8.12 23.39 12.85
C GLY A 47 7.83 23.31 11.35
N LEU A 48 8.06 22.15 10.70
CA LEU A 48 7.87 21.98 9.26
C LEU A 48 6.41 22.22 8.84
N LEU A 49 5.45 21.83 9.68
CA LEU A 49 4.04 22.08 9.40
C LEU A 49 3.71 23.59 9.37
N GLN A 50 4.34 24.36 10.27
CA GLN A 50 4.19 25.82 10.33
C GLN A 50 4.88 26.48 9.13
N ALA A 51 6.12 26.09 8.83
CA ALA A 51 6.88 26.59 7.68
C ALA A 51 6.16 26.34 6.34
N LEU A 52 5.56 25.15 6.17
CA LEU A 52 4.77 24.84 4.98
C LEU A 52 3.51 25.72 4.89
N SER A 53 2.80 25.90 6.01
CA SER A 53 1.59 26.74 6.03
C SER A 53 1.87 28.22 5.74
N GLU A 54 3.01 28.74 6.20
CA GLU A 54 3.42 30.13 5.95
C GLU A 54 3.92 30.34 4.51
N SER A 55 4.62 29.34 3.94
CA SER A 55 5.12 29.40 2.57
C SER A 55 4.00 29.45 1.51
N ASP A 56 2.91 28.70 1.75
CA ASP A 56 1.74 28.69 0.87
C ASP A 56 0.99 30.04 0.90
N ALA A 57 0.96 30.71 2.05
CA ALA A 57 0.35 32.03 2.21
C ALA A 57 1.15 33.17 1.56
N ALA A 58 2.47 33.03 1.46
CA ALA A 58 3.37 34.03 0.88
C ALA A 58 3.59 33.87 -0.64
N GLY A 59 3.09 32.78 -1.25
CA GLY A 59 3.30 32.49 -2.68
C GLY A 59 4.76 32.21 -3.06
N ALA A 60 5.64 31.99 -2.07
CA ALA A 60 7.05 31.69 -2.28
C ALA A 60 7.24 30.17 -2.31
N GLU A 61 7.83 29.63 -3.39
CA GLU A 61 8.22 28.21 -3.38
C GLU A 61 9.27 27.98 -2.29
N ALA A 62 8.91 27.23 -1.25
CA ALA A 62 9.83 26.85 -0.19
C ALA A 62 11.01 26.06 -0.79
N VAL A 63 12.20 26.67 -0.83
CA VAL A 63 13.43 25.97 -1.18
C VAL A 63 13.81 25.10 0.01
N TRP A 64 13.60 23.79 -0.12
CA TRP A 64 13.95 22.82 0.91
C TRP A 64 15.47 22.67 1.03
N GLY A 65 15.98 22.86 2.24
CA GLY A 65 17.36 22.60 2.61
C GLY A 65 17.56 21.18 3.13
N VAL A 66 18.75 20.93 3.68
CA VAL A 66 19.15 19.62 4.21
C VAL A 66 18.23 19.17 5.35
N THR A 67 17.78 20.11 6.18
CA THR A 67 16.91 19.83 7.34
C THR A 67 15.57 19.26 6.91
N GLU A 68 14.89 19.88 5.94
CA GLU A 68 13.57 19.45 5.45
C GLU A 68 13.65 18.07 4.79
N TYR A 69 14.68 17.82 3.97
CA TYR A 69 14.90 16.50 3.37
C TYR A 69 15.24 15.43 4.41
N THR A 70 15.96 15.79 5.47
CA THR A 70 16.25 14.87 6.58
C THR A 70 14.99 14.51 7.34
N ILE A 71 14.14 15.49 7.66
CA ILE A 71 12.83 15.26 8.29
C ILE A 71 11.97 14.38 7.38
N LEU A 72 11.88 14.69 6.09
CA LEU A 72 11.11 13.88 5.14
C LEU A 72 11.62 12.43 5.07
N PHE A 73 12.93 12.23 5.04
CA PHE A 73 13.54 10.90 5.05
C PHE A 73 13.18 10.12 6.31
N VAL A 74 13.27 10.74 7.48
CA VAL A 74 12.89 10.13 8.77
C VAL A 74 11.40 9.77 8.76
N VAL A 75 10.54 10.66 8.26
CA VAL A 75 9.11 10.38 8.10
C VAL A 75 8.88 9.15 7.20
N TYR A 76 9.50 9.10 6.03
CA TYR A 76 9.40 7.96 5.12
C TYR A 76 9.94 6.66 5.70
N LEU A 77 11.06 6.72 6.43
CA LEU A 77 11.65 5.56 7.08
C LEU A 77 10.70 4.93 8.10
N GLY A 78 10.17 5.74 9.03
CA GLY A 78 9.28 5.20 10.05
C GLY A 78 7.93 4.76 9.51
N LEU A 79 7.35 5.50 8.55
CA LEU A 79 6.12 5.07 7.88
C LEU A 79 6.31 3.76 7.13
N SER A 80 7.42 3.61 6.41
CA SER A 80 7.75 2.37 5.71
C SER A 80 7.98 1.20 6.69
N PHE A 81 8.61 1.47 7.83
CA PHE A 81 8.83 0.48 8.88
C PHE A 81 7.53 -0.01 9.49
N ILE A 82 6.66 0.91 9.92
CA ILE A 82 5.34 0.60 10.49
C ILE A 82 4.51 -0.19 9.48
N ALA A 83 4.38 0.32 8.24
CA ALA A 83 3.59 -0.33 7.21
C ALA A 83 4.11 -1.74 6.89
N THR A 84 5.42 -1.90 6.74
CA THR A 84 6.02 -3.22 6.42
C THR A 84 5.85 -4.19 7.59
N PHE A 85 6.03 -3.74 8.83
CA PHE A 85 5.85 -4.57 10.02
C PHE A 85 4.44 -5.19 10.09
N PHE A 86 3.41 -4.36 9.91
CA PHE A 86 2.03 -4.85 9.93
C PHE A 86 1.68 -5.68 8.68
N ASN A 87 2.24 -5.36 7.51
CA ASN A 87 2.12 -6.22 6.33
C ASN A 87 2.73 -7.62 6.57
N VAL A 88 3.88 -7.70 7.24
CA VAL A 88 4.49 -8.98 7.64
C VAL A 88 3.56 -9.77 8.55
N CYS A 89 2.89 -9.11 9.49
CA CYS A 89 1.91 -9.76 10.37
C CYS A 89 0.74 -10.35 9.55
N VAL A 90 0.18 -9.58 8.61
CA VAL A 90 -0.90 -10.04 7.71
C VAL A 90 -0.44 -11.20 6.84
N VAL A 91 0.77 -11.12 6.27
CA VAL A 91 1.37 -12.21 5.48
C VAL A 91 1.50 -13.49 6.31
N TYR A 92 1.96 -13.37 7.56
CA TYR A 92 2.07 -14.50 8.48
C TYR A 92 0.73 -15.14 8.82
N THR A 93 -0.26 -14.33 9.21
CA THR A 93 -1.62 -14.85 9.48
C THR A 93 -2.17 -15.51 8.23
N THR A 94 -2.07 -14.86 7.07
CA THR A 94 -2.62 -15.35 5.81
C THR A 94 -2.01 -16.70 5.41
N LYS A 95 -0.68 -16.82 5.42
CA LYS A 95 -0.01 -18.09 5.07
C LYS A 95 -0.39 -19.21 6.04
N THR A 96 -0.43 -18.92 7.34
CA THR A 96 -0.82 -19.90 8.36
C THR A 96 -2.26 -20.40 8.14
N ARG A 97 -3.19 -19.50 7.78
CA ARG A 97 -4.57 -19.87 7.43
C ARG A 97 -4.64 -20.71 6.16
N PHE A 98 -3.86 -20.39 5.12
CA PHE A 98 -3.79 -21.20 3.90
C PHE A 98 -3.25 -22.62 4.15
N GLU A 99 -2.44 -22.79 5.18
CA GLU A 99 -1.93 -24.10 5.61
C GLU A 99 -2.88 -24.85 6.56
N GLY A 100 -4.07 -24.31 6.81
CA GLY A 100 -5.09 -24.90 7.70
C GLY A 100 -4.86 -24.64 9.19
N GLY A 101 -3.88 -23.80 9.54
CA GLY A 101 -3.60 -23.37 10.90
C GLY A 101 -4.44 -22.17 11.36
N ASP A 102 -4.26 -21.82 12.62
CA ASP A 102 -4.86 -20.63 13.26
C ASP A 102 -3.76 -19.80 13.92
N ALA A 103 -3.46 -18.64 13.33
CA ALA A 103 -2.50 -17.69 13.89
C ALA A 103 -3.26 -16.61 14.65
N THR A 104 -2.98 -16.47 15.94
CA THR A 104 -3.55 -15.37 16.74
C THR A 104 -2.89 -14.05 16.37
N PHE A 105 -3.56 -12.92 16.65
CA PHE A 105 -2.97 -11.59 16.53
C PHE A 105 -1.57 -11.49 17.19
N MET A 106 -1.40 -12.06 18.39
CA MET A 106 -0.13 -11.98 19.12
C MET A 106 0.98 -12.85 18.50
N ASP A 107 0.64 -13.98 17.90
CA ASP A 107 1.60 -14.81 17.18
C ASP A 107 2.16 -14.06 15.96
N SER A 108 1.30 -13.34 15.24
CA SER A 108 1.71 -12.50 14.12
C SER A 108 2.61 -11.35 14.55
N ILE A 109 2.30 -10.69 15.67
CA ILE A 109 3.15 -9.64 16.24
C ILE A 109 4.51 -10.20 16.65
N ARG A 110 4.56 -11.36 17.31
CA ARG A 110 5.82 -12.03 17.69
C ARG A 110 6.63 -12.42 16.46
N PHE A 111 5.98 -12.93 15.41
CA PHE A 111 6.64 -13.22 14.15
C PHE A 111 7.21 -11.95 13.52
N GLY A 112 6.45 -10.86 13.46
CA GLY A 112 6.92 -9.56 12.99
C GLY A 112 8.14 -9.05 13.77
N MET A 113 8.12 -9.17 15.09
CA MET A 113 9.24 -8.79 15.96
C MET A 113 10.50 -9.63 15.72
N SER A 114 10.35 -10.92 15.39
CA SER A 114 11.49 -11.76 15.01
C SER A 114 12.16 -11.33 13.70
N LYS A 115 11.46 -10.51 12.88
CA LYS A 115 11.91 -10.01 11.58
C LYS A 115 12.25 -8.52 11.58
N THR A 116 12.32 -7.87 12.74
CA THR A 116 12.55 -6.41 12.84
C THR A 116 13.76 -5.92 12.07
N VAL A 117 14.88 -6.64 12.10
CA VAL A 117 16.11 -6.24 11.38
C VAL A 117 15.89 -6.21 9.87
N ILE A 118 15.29 -7.26 9.31
CA ILE A 118 15.08 -7.35 7.86
C ILE A 118 14.00 -6.37 7.38
N ILE A 119 12.98 -6.14 8.21
CA ILE A 119 11.96 -5.11 8.00
C ILE A 119 12.62 -3.72 7.97
N PHE A 120 13.49 -3.41 8.94
CA PHE A 120 14.21 -2.14 8.99
C PHE A 120 15.09 -1.91 7.76
N GLN A 121 15.83 -2.94 7.32
CA GLN A 121 16.64 -2.87 6.10
C GLN A 121 15.78 -2.59 4.85
N TRP A 122 14.62 -3.23 4.74
CA TRP A 122 13.66 -2.95 3.66
C TRP A 122 13.15 -1.52 3.73
N SER A 123 12.79 -1.05 4.92
CA SER A 123 12.29 0.31 5.12
C SER A 123 13.33 1.37 4.78
N LEU A 124 14.61 1.11 5.01
CA LEU A 124 15.69 1.99 4.59
C LEU A 124 15.75 2.12 3.06
N LEU A 125 15.65 1.00 2.34
CA LEU A 125 15.62 0.98 0.88
C LEU A 125 14.38 1.72 0.35
N ALA A 126 13.20 1.39 0.89
CA ALA A 126 11.94 2.00 0.49
C ALA A 126 11.90 3.51 0.77
N ALA A 127 12.40 3.95 1.93
CA ALA A 127 12.49 5.37 2.28
C ALA A 127 13.46 6.14 1.38
N THR A 128 14.59 5.52 1.03
CA THR A 128 15.55 6.10 0.09
C THR A 128 14.89 6.31 -1.28
N ILE A 129 14.17 5.30 -1.78
CA ILE A 129 13.46 5.40 -3.07
C ILE A 129 12.34 6.44 -2.99
N GLY A 130 11.58 6.46 -1.89
CA GLY A 130 10.55 7.46 -1.64
C GLY A 130 11.12 8.88 -1.67
N LEU A 131 12.25 9.11 -1.00
CA LEU A 131 12.94 10.40 -0.99
C LEU A 131 13.41 10.79 -2.41
N LEU A 132 13.99 9.86 -3.17
CA LEU A 132 14.42 10.12 -4.54
C LEU A 132 13.24 10.49 -5.45
N LEU A 133 12.10 9.81 -5.30
CA LEU A 133 10.88 10.15 -6.05
C LEU A 133 10.32 11.52 -5.66
N ALA A 134 10.37 11.88 -4.37
CA ALA A 134 9.96 13.19 -3.88
C ALA A 134 10.89 14.31 -4.37
N MET A 135 12.20 14.07 -4.40
CA MET A 135 13.19 15.00 -4.98
C MET A 135 12.95 15.19 -6.48
N LEU A 136 12.67 14.10 -7.21
CA LEU A 136 12.35 14.15 -8.63
C LEU A 136 11.07 14.95 -8.91
N GLU A 137 10.04 14.80 -8.08
CA GLU A 137 8.81 15.59 -8.16
C GLU A 137 9.06 17.09 -7.96
N ARG A 138 9.87 17.44 -6.96
CA ARG A 138 10.26 18.85 -6.72
C ARG A 138 11.09 19.43 -7.86
N PHE A 139 11.95 18.62 -8.46
CA PHE A 139 12.68 19.03 -9.66
C PHE A 139 11.74 19.24 -10.85
N ALA A 140 10.73 18.39 -11.02
CA ALA A 140 9.72 18.51 -12.08
C ALA A 140 8.91 19.81 -11.98
N LEU A 141 8.58 20.25 -10.77
CA LEU A 141 7.82 21.48 -10.53
C LEU A 141 8.57 22.73 -11.00
N ARG A 142 9.91 22.71 -10.91
CA ARG A 142 10.78 23.79 -11.38
C ARG A 142 10.96 23.80 -12.90
N LEU A 143 10.59 22.71 -13.59
CA LEU A 143 10.64 22.63 -15.04
C LEU A 143 9.34 23.16 -15.65
N GLY A 144 9.43 24.18 -16.49
CA GLY A 144 8.31 24.65 -17.31
C GLY A 144 8.05 23.74 -18.53
N GLY A 145 6.78 23.65 -18.95
CA GLY A 145 6.39 23.05 -20.23
C GLY A 145 6.64 21.54 -20.36
N ILE A 146 7.34 21.14 -21.42
CA ILE A 146 7.57 19.73 -21.79
C ILE A 146 8.36 18.96 -20.72
N GLY A 147 9.26 19.63 -20.00
CA GLY A 147 10.08 18.99 -18.95
C GLY A 147 9.22 18.38 -17.82
N LYS A 148 8.16 19.07 -17.40
CA LYS A 148 7.21 18.57 -16.40
C LYS A 148 6.46 17.32 -16.89
N ILE A 149 6.07 17.30 -18.16
CA ILE A 149 5.36 16.15 -18.77
C ILE A 149 6.28 14.92 -18.79
N VAL A 150 7.53 15.09 -19.22
CA VAL A 150 8.51 14.00 -19.27
C VAL A 150 8.79 13.43 -17.88
N VAL A 151 9.02 14.27 -16.88
CA VAL A 151 9.29 13.79 -15.52
C VAL A 151 8.07 13.10 -14.91
N ASN A 152 6.86 13.62 -15.13
CA ASN A 152 5.63 12.97 -14.68
C ASN A 152 5.43 11.59 -15.33
N LEU A 153 5.79 11.42 -16.60
CA LEU A 153 5.73 10.15 -17.30
C LEU A 153 6.75 9.16 -16.73
N ILE A 154 8.00 9.57 -16.53
CA ILE A 154 9.05 8.74 -15.91
C ILE A 154 8.62 8.30 -14.51
N ARG A 155 8.12 9.22 -13.68
CA ARG A 155 7.59 8.92 -12.35
C ARG A 155 6.47 7.89 -12.41
N SER A 156 5.53 8.05 -13.33
CA SER A 156 4.40 7.14 -13.47
C SER A 156 4.86 5.73 -13.82
N VAL A 157 5.79 5.61 -14.78
CA VAL A 157 6.36 4.31 -15.20
C VAL A 157 7.20 3.69 -14.08
N LEU A 158 8.05 4.46 -13.41
CA LEU A 158 8.85 3.97 -12.28
C LEU A 158 7.96 3.52 -11.11
N GLY A 159 6.90 4.27 -10.80
CA GLY A 159 5.94 3.91 -9.76
C GLY A 159 5.19 2.63 -10.09
N LEU A 160 4.74 2.47 -11.33
CA LEU A 160 4.08 1.24 -11.80
C LEU A 160 5.04 0.05 -11.82
N ALA A 161 6.26 0.23 -12.32
CA ALA A 161 7.27 -0.83 -12.31
C ALA A 161 7.60 -1.24 -10.86
N TRP A 162 7.73 -0.27 -9.95
CA TRP A 162 7.99 -0.52 -8.54
C TRP A 162 6.85 -1.29 -7.88
N SER A 163 5.60 -0.90 -8.12
CA SER A 163 4.45 -1.58 -7.51
C SER A 163 4.35 -3.04 -7.95
N VAL A 164 4.65 -3.34 -9.22
CA VAL A 164 4.68 -4.71 -9.74
C VAL A 164 5.87 -5.49 -9.17
N LEU A 165 7.09 -4.92 -9.21
CA LEU A 165 8.30 -5.61 -8.73
C LEU A 165 8.26 -5.91 -7.24
N THR A 166 7.50 -5.13 -6.46
CA THR A 166 7.43 -5.29 -5.00
C THR A 166 6.28 -6.17 -4.50
N LEU A 167 5.45 -6.72 -5.39
CA LEU A 167 4.28 -7.52 -5.03
C LEU A 167 4.59 -8.65 -4.04
N PHE A 168 5.68 -9.39 -4.27
CA PHE A 168 6.06 -10.53 -3.43
C PHE A 168 7.24 -10.24 -2.52
N VAL A 169 7.68 -8.99 -2.41
CA VAL A 169 8.86 -8.67 -1.60
C VAL A 169 8.63 -9.03 -0.15
N VAL A 170 7.51 -8.63 0.45
CA VAL A 170 7.25 -8.91 1.88
C VAL A 170 7.29 -10.42 2.20
N PRO A 171 6.54 -11.31 1.50
CA PRO A 171 6.62 -12.74 1.78
C PRO A 171 8.01 -13.33 1.50
N VAL A 172 8.67 -12.94 0.40
CA VAL A 172 10.04 -13.39 0.10
C VAL A 172 11.01 -12.97 1.21
N LEU A 173 10.93 -11.71 1.67
CA LEU A 173 11.80 -11.15 2.69
C LEU A 173 11.75 -11.99 3.98
N VAL A 174 10.55 -12.32 4.45
CA VAL A 174 10.37 -12.96 5.76
C VAL A 174 10.46 -14.48 5.75
N TYR A 175 10.07 -15.13 4.65
CA TYR A 175 10.12 -16.58 4.54
C TYR A 175 11.43 -17.09 3.93
N GLU A 176 12.03 -16.36 2.99
CA GLU A 176 13.32 -16.73 2.40
C GLU A 176 14.50 -16.10 3.16
N ASN A 177 14.26 -15.16 4.09
CA ASN A 177 15.28 -14.49 4.90
C ASN A 177 16.41 -13.85 4.08
N VAL A 178 16.05 -13.28 2.94
CA VAL A 178 16.99 -12.66 2.00
C VAL A 178 17.05 -11.14 2.20
N SER A 179 18.15 -10.53 1.76
CA SER A 179 18.31 -9.07 1.84
C SER A 179 17.26 -8.32 1.00
N PRO A 180 16.94 -7.04 1.29
CA PRO A 180 15.95 -6.25 0.54
C PRO A 180 16.14 -6.24 -0.99
N LEU A 181 17.38 -6.08 -1.45
CA LEU A 181 17.70 -6.06 -2.89
C LEU A 181 17.50 -7.43 -3.53
N GLU A 182 17.84 -8.49 -2.81
CA GLU A 182 17.64 -9.86 -3.24
C GLU A 182 16.15 -10.23 -3.25
N ALA A 183 15.38 -9.76 -2.27
CA ALA A 183 13.93 -9.93 -2.23
C ALA A 183 13.24 -9.33 -3.47
N VAL A 184 13.68 -8.15 -3.92
CA VAL A 184 13.18 -7.53 -5.17
C VAL A 184 13.53 -8.37 -6.40
N ARG A 185 14.77 -8.88 -6.49
CA ARG A 185 15.19 -9.74 -7.60
C ARG A 185 14.38 -11.03 -7.62
N ARG A 186 14.20 -11.66 -6.47
CA ARG A 186 13.44 -12.89 -6.31
C ARG A 186 11.95 -12.69 -6.61
N SER A 187 11.36 -11.60 -6.14
CA SER A 187 9.98 -11.20 -6.49
C SER A 187 9.80 -11.07 -8.00
N LYS A 188 10.74 -10.38 -8.68
CA LYS A 188 10.78 -10.28 -10.15
C LYS A 188 10.87 -11.65 -10.82
N ASP A 189 11.73 -12.55 -10.33
CA ASP A 189 11.91 -13.87 -10.93
C ASP A 189 10.65 -14.73 -10.79
N ILE A 190 9.99 -14.69 -9.62
CA ILE A 190 8.71 -15.36 -9.37
C ILE A 190 7.64 -14.81 -10.33
N LEU A 191 7.53 -13.48 -10.45
CA LEU A 191 6.60 -12.81 -11.35
C LEU A 191 6.83 -13.21 -12.81
N LYS A 192 8.07 -13.13 -13.28
CA LYS A 192 8.45 -13.45 -14.65
C LYS A 192 8.21 -14.91 -14.98
N LYS A 193 8.49 -15.83 -14.06
CA LYS A 193 8.34 -17.27 -14.26
C LYS A 193 6.86 -17.67 -14.40
N THR A 194 5.98 -17.11 -13.58
CA THR A 194 4.58 -17.55 -13.52
C THR A 194 3.67 -16.73 -14.46
N TRP A 195 3.93 -15.43 -14.62
CA TRP A 195 3.02 -14.54 -15.35
C TRP A 195 3.67 -13.77 -16.52
N GLY A 196 4.99 -13.79 -16.68
CA GLY A 196 5.66 -13.29 -17.90
C GLY A 196 5.17 -11.91 -18.40
N GLU A 197 4.70 -11.85 -19.64
CA GLU A 197 4.21 -10.62 -20.30
C GLU A 197 2.77 -10.21 -19.91
N SER A 198 2.02 -11.09 -19.26
CA SER A 198 0.62 -10.83 -18.87
C SER A 198 0.50 -9.77 -17.75
N LEU A 199 1.56 -9.57 -16.98
CA LEU A 199 1.65 -8.64 -15.84
C LEU A 199 1.30 -7.19 -16.18
N VAL A 200 1.46 -6.77 -17.45
CA VAL A 200 1.25 -5.37 -17.87
C VAL A 200 -0.24 -4.98 -17.87
N ARG A 201 -1.18 -5.94 -17.86
CA ARG A 201 -2.60 -5.69 -18.15
C ARG A 201 -3.57 -5.91 -16.99
N ALA A 202 -3.11 -6.27 -15.79
CA ALA A 202 -4.00 -6.68 -14.72
C ALA A 202 -3.93 -5.81 -13.47
N PHE A 203 -5.06 -5.14 -13.21
CA PHE A 203 -5.39 -4.47 -11.96
C PHE A 203 -6.70 -5.07 -11.43
N GLY A 204 -6.60 -6.18 -10.70
CA GLY A 204 -7.76 -6.88 -10.15
C GLY A 204 -8.46 -6.06 -9.06
N LEU A 205 -7.85 -5.94 -7.89
CA LEU A 205 -8.46 -5.28 -6.72
C LEU A 205 -8.58 -3.76 -6.87
N GLY A 206 -7.65 -3.12 -7.58
CA GLY A 206 -7.59 -1.67 -7.72
C GLY A 206 -8.83 -1.04 -8.35
N LEU A 207 -9.50 -1.74 -9.29
CA LEU A 207 -10.71 -1.22 -9.94
C LEU A 207 -11.90 -1.14 -8.97
N ILE A 208 -12.12 -2.18 -8.16
CA ILE A 208 -13.21 -2.18 -7.18
C ILE A 208 -12.91 -1.17 -6.07
N GLN A 209 -11.66 -1.11 -5.60
CA GLN A 209 -11.23 -0.09 -4.64
C GLN A 209 -11.51 1.33 -5.16
N PHE A 210 -11.17 1.60 -6.42
CA PHE A 210 -11.41 2.89 -7.06
C PHE A 210 -12.90 3.25 -7.10
N VAL A 211 -13.77 2.31 -7.47
CA VAL A 211 -15.22 2.53 -7.47
C VAL A 211 -15.75 2.79 -6.06
N CYS A 212 -15.28 2.06 -5.04
CA CYS A 212 -15.65 2.30 -3.64
C CYS A 212 -15.22 3.69 -3.18
N ILE A 213 -14.00 4.14 -3.51
CA ILE A 213 -13.53 5.49 -3.18
C ILE A 213 -14.41 6.56 -3.84
N LEU A 214 -14.71 6.41 -5.14
CA LEU A 214 -15.58 7.35 -5.84
C LEU A 214 -16.99 7.39 -5.24
N ALA A 215 -17.55 6.25 -4.85
CA ALA A 215 -18.85 6.19 -4.21
C ALA A 215 -18.85 6.95 -2.87
N VAL A 216 -17.85 6.74 -2.02
CA VAL A 216 -17.75 7.43 -0.73
C VAL A 216 -17.56 8.93 -0.93
N ILE A 217 -16.68 9.35 -1.86
CA ILE A 217 -16.48 10.77 -2.19
C ILE A 217 -17.78 11.38 -2.71
N GLY A 218 -18.45 10.72 -3.67
CA GLY A 218 -19.70 11.19 -4.26
C GLY A 218 -20.81 11.37 -3.23
N VAL A 219 -20.98 10.40 -2.32
CA VAL A 219 -21.96 10.50 -1.22
C VAL A 219 -21.57 11.62 -0.24
N THR A 220 -20.30 11.73 0.13
CA THR A 220 -19.83 12.76 1.07
C THR A 220 -20.04 14.17 0.50
N LEU A 221 -19.67 14.39 -0.76
CA LEU A 221 -19.87 15.68 -1.44
C LEU A 221 -21.35 15.97 -1.66
N GLY A 222 -22.12 14.97 -2.09
CA GLY A 222 -23.56 15.12 -2.31
C GLY A 222 -24.30 15.50 -1.03
N LEU A 223 -24.03 14.81 0.09
CA LEU A 223 -24.57 15.16 1.40
C LEU A 223 -24.04 16.51 1.89
N GLY A 224 -22.77 16.83 1.63
CA GLY A 224 -22.16 18.09 2.03
C GLY A 224 -22.80 19.31 1.37
N ILE A 225 -23.31 19.18 0.14
CA ILE A 225 -24.05 20.26 -0.55
C ILE A 225 -25.47 20.43 0.02
N LEU A 226 -26.09 19.34 0.47
CA LEU A 226 -27.46 19.33 0.99
C LEU A 226 -27.55 19.81 2.45
N VAL A 227 -26.47 19.66 3.22
CA VAL A 227 -26.42 20.07 4.63
C VAL A 227 -26.02 21.55 4.72
N PRO A 228 -26.76 22.39 5.47
CA PRO A 228 -26.40 23.79 5.68
C PRO A 228 -24.98 23.95 6.22
N GLN A 229 -24.30 25.01 5.78
CA GLN A 229 -22.96 25.36 6.24
C GLN A 229 -22.99 25.58 7.76
N GLY A 230 -22.28 24.72 8.50
CA GLY A 230 -22.35 24.66 9.97
C GLY A 230 -21.81 23.32 10.52
N PRO A 231 -22.08 22.99 11.80
CA PRO A 231 -21.58 21.77 12.42
C PRO A 231 -21.98 20.49 11.68
N GLY A 232 -23.15 20.49 11.03
CA GLY A 232 -23.62 19.36 10.23
C GLY A 232 -22.69 19.02 9.05
N GLY A 233 -22.17 20.04 8.35
CA GLY A 233 -21.22 19.83 7.25
C GLY A 233 -19.91 19.19 7.74
N LEU A 234 -19.41 19.63 8.90
CA LEU A 234 -18.21 19.03 9.53
C LEU A 234 -18.43 17.56 9.89
N VAL A 235 -19.62 17.20 10.39
CA VAL A 235 -19.97 15.80 10.70
C VAL A 235 -20.00 14.96 9.43
N VAL A 236 -20.60 15.45 8.34
CA VAL A 236 -20.62 14.74 7.05
C VAL A 236 -19.19 14.49 6.54
N MET A 237 -18.33 15.52 6.60
CA MET A 237 -16.94 15.40 6.17
C MET A 237 -16.15 14.41 7.05
N ALA A 238 -16.35 14.45 8.37
CA ALA A 238 -15.71 13.52 9.30
C ALA A 238 -16.14 12.06 9.05
N LEU A 239 -17.44 11.83 8.87
CA LEU A 239 -17.96 10.49 8.54
C LEU A 239 -17.45 10.01 7.18
N GLY A 240 -17.43 10.88 6.17
CA GLY A 240 -16.85 10.57 4.86
C GLY A 240 -15.38 10.17 4.96
N ALA A 241 -14.58 10.90 5.75
CA ALA A 241 -13.18 10.58 5.99
C ALA A 241 -13.00 9.23 6.71
N ILE A 242 -13.82 8.92 7.71
CA ILE A 242 -13.82 7.61 8.40
C ILE A 242 -14.18 6.48 7.44
N CYS A 243 -15.20 6.67 6.60
CA CYS A 243 -15.59 5.69 5.58
C CYS A 243 -14.47 5.46 4.57
N LEU A 244 -13.81 6.52 4.10
CA LEU A 244 -12.65 6.43 3.20
C LEU A 244 -11.50 5.67 3.86
N LEU A 245 -11.17 6.00 5.11
CA LEU A 245 -10.17 5.28 5.88
C LEU A 245 -10.52 3.79 5.95
N GLY A 246 -11.76 3.43 6.28
CA GLY A 246 -12.24 2.06 6.31
C GLY A 246 -12.03 1.32 4.98
N VAL A 247 -12.35 1.96 3.85
CA VAL A 247 -12.08 1.41 2.51
C VAL A 247 -10.58 1.16 2.34
N PHE A 248 -9.72 2.12 2.65
CA PHE A 248 -8.26 1.94 2.53
C PHE A 248 -7.74 0.78 3.39
N LEU A 249 -8.18 0.66 4.64
CA LEU A 249 -7.72 -0.39 5.56
C LEU A 249 -8.13 -1.79 5.07
N VAL A 250 -9.40 -1.95 4.68
CA VAL A 250 -9.91 -3.25 4.20
C VAL A 250 -9.22 -3.66 2.90
N PHE A 251 -9.08 -2.73 1.94
CA PHE A 251 -8.41 -3.05 0.68
C PHE A 251 -6.90 -3.24 0.85
N ASN A 252 -6.25 -2.62 1.83
CA ASN A 252 -4.84 -2.89 2.14
C ASN A 252 -4.63 -4.35 2.58
N VAL A 253 -5.46 -4.84 3.50
CA VAL A 253 -5.44 -6.25 3.92
C VAL A 253 -5.79 -7.16 2.76
N ALA A 254 -6.81 -6.80 1.97
CA ALA A 254 -7.20 -7.60 0.82
C ALA A 254 -6.06 -7.75 -0.20
N ASN A 255 -5.39 -6.65 -0.55
CA ASN A 255 -4.22 -6.69 -1.43
C ASN A 255 -3.11 -7.57 -0.84
N THR A 256 -2.86 -7.50 0.47
CA THR A 256 -1.82 -8.30 1.13
C THR A 256 -2.17 -9.79 1.12
N ILE A 257 -3.43 -10.15 1.38
CA ILE A 257 -3.92 -11.54 1.30
C ILE A 257 -3.75 -12.07 -0.13
N PHE A 258 -4.22 -11.31 -1.12
CA PHE A 258 -4.16 -11.73 -2.51
C PHE A 258 -2.72 -11.89 -3.01
N ASN A 259 -1.83 -10.96 -2.68
CA ASN A 259 -0.40 -11.07 -3.02
C ASN A 259 0.26 -12.27 -2.34
N THR A 260 -0.16 -12.60 -1.11
CA THR A 260 0.32 -13.79 -0.40
C THR A 260 -0.19 -15.07 -1.07
N ALA A 261 -1.44 -15.11 -1.51
CA ALA A 261 -2.02 -16.23 -2.24
C ALA A 261 -1.26 -16.48 -3.56
N LEU A 262 -1.00 -15.42 -4.32
CA LEU A 262 -0.19 -15.47 -5.54
C LEU A 262 1.24 -15.97 -5.25
N TYR A 263 1.88 -15.47 -4.19
CA TYR A 263 3.21 -15.94 -3.78
C TYR A 263 3.21 -17.44 -3.45
N VAL A 264 2.26 -17.91 -2.63
CA VAL A 264 2.16 -19.33 -2.25
C VAL A 264 1.95 -20.20 -3.48
N TYR A 265 1.04 -19.81 -4.37
CA TYR A 265 0.79 -20.54 -5.61
C TYR A 265 2.03 -20.61 -6.51
N ALA A 266 2.71 -19.48 -6.74
CA ALA A 266 3.88 -19.43 -7.61
C ALA A 266 5.13 -20.12 -7.03
N SER A 267 5.27 -20.14 -5.70
CA SER A 267 6.41 -20.77 -5.04
C SER A 267 6.22 -22.27 -4.82
N THR A 268 5.01 -22.71 -4.46
CA THR A 268 4.74 -24.10 -4.06
C THR A 268 3.98 -24.92 -5.10
N GLY A 269 3.33 -24.26 -6.07
CA GLY A 269 2.41 -24.91 -7.02
C GLY A 269 1.12 -25.42 -6.38
N LYS A 270 0.89 -25.19 -5.09
CA LYS A 270 -0.34 -25.59 -4.39
C LYS A 270 -1.38 -24.48 -4.43
N GLU A 271 -2.64 -24.88 -4.47
CA GLU A 271 -3.78 -23.96 -4.37
C GLU A 271 -3.91 -23.46 -2.92
N PRO A 272 -3.76 -22.15 -2.67
CA PRO A 272 -4.01 -21.57 -1.35
C PRO A 272 -5.51 -21.51 -1.09
N ALA A 273 -6.03 -22.43 -0.27
CA ALA A 273 -7.42 -22.50 0.22
C ALA A 273 -8.49 -21.88 -0.71
N VAL A 274 -9.17 -20.81 -0.29
CA VAL A 274 -10.34 -20.17 -0.94
C VAL A 274 -10.06 -19.66 -2.38
N PHE A 275 -8.83 -19.76 -2.88
CA PHE A 275 -8.44 -19.34 -4.23
C PHE A 275 -8.15 -20.54 -5.14
N ASP A 276 -9.03 -20.76 -6.12
CA ASP A 276 -8.80 -21.75 -7.18
C ASP A 276 -7.62 -21.35 -8.09
N ALA A 277 -6.87 -22.33 -8.62
CA ALA A 277 -5.77 -22.06 -9.54
C ALA A 277 -6.21 -21.24 -10.77
N GLU A 278 -7.43 -21.45 -11.28
CA GLU A 278 -7.96 -20.68 -12.39
C GLU A 278 -8.00 -19.17 -12.08
N VAL A 279 -8.37 -18.79 -10.85
CA VAL A 279 -8.43 -17.38 -10.43
C VAL A 279 -7.03 -16.78 -10.32
N LEU A 280 -6.05 -17.56 -9.85
CA LEU A 280 -4.67 -17.12 -9.62
C LEU A 280 -3.84 -17.05 -10.91
N VAL A 281 -4.04 -17.98 -11.84
CA VAL A 281 -3.41 -17.96 -13.17
C VAL A 281 -3.99 -16.80 -13.99
N ASN A 282 -5.32 -16.69 -14.04
CA ASN A 282 -5.99 -15.63 -14.78
C ASN A 282 -5.93 -14.25 -14.08
N ALA A 283 -5.30 -14.15 -12.91
CA ALA A 283 -5.11 -12.91 -12.18
C ALA A 283 -4.45 -11.85 -13.05
N PHE A 284 -3.42 -12.26 -13.83
CA PHE A 284 -2.67 -11.39 -14.71
C PHE A 284 -2.99 -11.55 -16.21
N GLU A 285 -3.63 -12.65 -16.63
CA GLU A 285 -3.97 -12.84 -18.04
C GLU A 285 -5.18 -12.01 -18.48
N ALA A 286 -4.98 -11.03 -19.38
CA ALA A 286 -6.08 -10.49 -20.17
C ALA A 286 -6.25 -11.39 -21.41
N LYS A 287 -7.42 -12.03 -21.57
CA LYS A 287 -7.76 -12.64 -22.87
C LYS A 287 -7.75 -11.53 -23.92
N GLY A 288 -7.08 -11.82 -25.05
CA GLY A 288 -7.15 -11.02 -26.27
C GLY A 288 -8.56 -10.93 -26.82
#